data_AF-A0A859FBQ2-F1
#
_entry.id   AF-A0A859FBQ2-F1
#
_cell.length_a   1.000
_cell.length_b   1.000
_cell.length_c   1.000
_cell.angle_alpha   90.00
_cell.angle_beta   90.00
_cell.angle_gamma   90.00
#
_symmetry.space_group_name_H-M   'P 1'
#
loop_
_entity.id
_entity.type
_entity.pdbx_description
1 polymer ?
#
loop_
_entity_poly.entity_id
_entity_poly.type
_entity_poly.pdbx_seq_one_letter_code
_entity_poly.pdbx_strand_id
1 'polypeptide(L)'
;MKRYIGTALLIFLVACGQGESSNTDAPSSSAAEPPNTESTENEDQDSESNSVQETISFDIPATDHDTIATLIREFTTTELSPDENADFYLEHEEPGREGNFVLLVTSDVEAVADRLQAFIETDTNAQKTQTIHIDKVEFSSTFLENAQARLYENRAEFLENEFSFFGSDLDVINNTVVLQVRTLEEVNMDALKEEFGQTDFLTFNESIVGDIKNDEISIPSEEPSFKGIIEEIDGTFVLINDEIYVSTSNATIIDPSGVIAPDDLKLGDQVNVWTTGAHDAVKPTRGSALFIQRVNE
;
A
#
# COMPACT_ATOMS: atom_id res chain seq x y z
N MET A 1 -31.70 31.39 -32.30
CA MET A 1 -30.81 31.00 -33.42
C MET A 1 -29.81 30.00 -32.87
N LYS A 2 -30.10 28.70 -32.92
CA LYS A 2 -29.43 27.70 -33.78
C LYS A 2 -27.93 27.96 -34.02
N ARG A 3 -27.07 27.08 -33.48
CA ARG A 3 -26.20 26.20 -34.27
C ARG A 3 -25.78 24.98 -33.43
N TYR A 4 -26.27 23.83 -33.90
CA TYR A 4 -25.78 22.48 -33.58
C TYR A 4 -24.47 22.24 -34.33
N ILE A 5 -23.53 21.53 -33.72
CA ILE A 5 -22.57 20.67 -34.42
C ILE A 5 -22.60 19.33 -33.71
N GLY A 6 -23.24 18.36 -34.35
CA GLY A 6 -23.06 16.95 -34.03
C GLY A 6 -22.03 16.38 -34.98
N THR A 7 -21.23 15.43 -34.48
CA THR A 7 -20.47 14.51 -35.30
C THR A 7 -20.72 13.12 -34.76
N ALA A 8 -21.19 12.26 -35.64
CA ALA A 8 -21.55 10.88 -35.39
C ALA A 8 -20.45 9.93 -35.88
N LEU A 9 -20.45 8.74 -35.28
CA LEU A 9 -20.23 7.43 -35.89
C LEU A 9 -18.79 7.03 -36.28
N LEU A 10 -18.29 5.94 -35.68
CA LEU A 10 -18.21 4.67 -36.42
C LEU A 10 -18.10 3.45 -35.49
N ILE A 11 -18.93 2.44 -35.78
CA ILE A 11 -18.97 1.10 -35.21
C ILE A 11 -18.16 0.18 -36.14
N PHE A 12 -17.37 -0.75 -35.58
CA PHE A 12 -16.98 -1.97 -36.28
C PHE A 12 -17.39 -3.19 -35.47
N LEU A 13 -18.35 -3.94 -36.03
CA LEU A 13 -18.63 -5.34 -35.75
C LEU A 13 -17.73 -6.19 -36.64
N VAL A 14 -17.09 -7.22 -36.08
CA VAL A 14 -16.82 -8.47 -36.80
C VAL A 14 -17.16 -9.64 -35.88
N ALA A 15 -17.94 -10.55 -36.43
CA ALA A 15 -18.45 -11.78 -35.85
C ALA A 15 -17.72 -13.01 -36.42
N CYS A 16 -18.05 -14.17 -35.83
CA CYS A 16 -17.84 -15.55 -36.28
C CYS A 16 -16.47 -16.18 -35.92
N GLY A 17 -16.39 -17.43 -35.46
CA GLY A 17 -17.33 -18.54 -35.67
C GLY A 17 -17.27 -19.66 -34.63
N GLN A 18 -18.46 -20.27 -34.49
CA GLN A 18 -18.78 -21.57 -33.92
C GLN A 18 -18.13 -22.71 -34.71
N GLY A 19 -17.80 -23.80 -34.01
CA GLY A 19 -17.46 -25.09 -34.61
C GLY A 19 -17.68 -26.24 -33.62
N GLU A 20 -18.91 -26.76 -33.56
CA GLU A 20 -19.23 -28.10 -33.04
C GLU A 20 -19.08 -29.14 -34.17
N SER A 21 -18.52 -30.32 -33.87
CA SER A 21 -18.87 -31.62 -34.46
C SER A 21 -17.95 -32.70 -33.84
N SER A 22 -18.47 -33.58 -32.96
CA SER A 22 -19.17 -34.85 -33.22
C SER A 22 -18.25 -36.10 -33.14
N ASN A 23 -18.31 -36.75 -31.98
CA ASN A 23 -18.54 -38.18 -31.70
C ASN A 23 -18.00 -39.33 -32.61
N THR A 24 -17.52 -40.36 -31.88
CA THR A 24 -17.58 -41.83 -32.12
C THR A 24 -16.74 -42.45 -33.25
N ASP A 25 -15.73 -43.28 -32.90
CA ASP A 25 -15.90 -44.73 -32.69
C ASP A 25 -14.58 -45.44 -32.31
N ALA A 26 -14.66 -46.35 -31.34
CA ALA A 26 -13.66 -47.39 -31.07
C ALA A 26 -13.94 -48.62 -31.96
N PRO A 27 -13.03 -49.63 -32.10
CA PRO A 27 -12.97 -50.66 -31.05
C PRO A 27 -11.65 -51.45 -30.88
N SER A 28 -11.44 -51.87 -29.61
CA SER A 28 -11.06 -53.23 -29.14
C SER A 28 -9.60 -53.72 -29.00
N SER A 29 -9.41 -54.42 -27.87
CA SER A 29 -8.46 -55.51 -27.53
C SER A 29 -7.06 -55.07 -27.09
N SER A 30 -6.55 -55.36 -25.88
CA SER A 30 -6.47 -56.66 -25.18
C SER A 30 -6.04 -56.47 -23.70
N ALA A 31 -6.45 -57.41 -22.84
CA ALA A 31 -6.34 -57.45 -21.38
C ALA A 31 -4.92 -57.61 -20.78
N ALA A 32 -4.70 -57.03 -19.59
CA ALA A 32 -4.35 -57.73 -18.32
C ALA A 32 -4.03 -56.72 -17.19
N GLU A 33 -4.62 -56.94 -16.01
CA GLU A 33 -4.36 -56.27 -14.71
C GLU A 33 -3.95 -57.35 -13.67
N PRO A 34 -3.47 -57.03 -12.45
CA PRO A 34 -2.36 -56.14 -12.03
C PRO A 34 -1.46 -56.88 -10.98
N PRO A 35 -0.61 -56.22 -10.16
CA PRO A 35 -1.14 -55.66 -8.89
C PRO A 35 -0.47 -54.37 -8.34
N ASN A 36 -1.28 -53.62 -7.58
CA ASN A 36 -0.98 -52.71 -6.45
C ASN A 36 0.35 -51.93 -6.40
N THR A 37 0.25 -50.60 -6.46
CA THR A 37 0.99 -49.71 -5.57
C THR A 37 0.17 -48.43 -5.33
N GLU A 38 0.28 -47.91 -4.12
CA GLU A 38 -0.59 -46.97 -3.43
C GLU A 38 -0.82 -45.62 -4.13
N SER A 39 -2.07 -45.15 -4.03
CA SER A 39 -2.46 -43.75 -4.22
C SER A 39 -1.73 -42.86 -3.22
N THR A 40 -1.04 -41.83 -3.71
CA THR A 40 -0.70 -40.64 -2.91
C THR A 40 -1.55 -39.52 -3.48
N GLU A 41 -2.55 -39.10 -2.72
CA GLU A 41 -3.36 -37.92 -2.99
C GLU A 41 -2.48 -36.68 -2.83
N ASN A 42 -2.46 -35.85 -3.87
CA ASN A 42 -2.04 -34.46 -3.78
C ASN A 42 -3.06 -33.72 -2.92
N GLU A 43 -2.65 -33.24 -1.75
CA GLU A 43 -3.35 -32.15 -1.07
C GLU A 43 -2.71 -30.83 -1.53
N ASP A 44 -3.17 -30.33 -2.68
CA ASP A 44 -3.17 -28.89 -2.96
C ASP A 44 -4.37 -28.31 -2.16
N GLN A 45 -4.10 -27.81 -0.96
CA GLN A 45 -5.00 -26.88 -0.28
C GLN A 45 -4.44 -25.47 -0.44
N ASP A 46 -4.72 -24.88 -1.59
CA ASP A 46 -4.96 -23.43 -1.68
C ASP A 46 -6.21 -23.14 -0.84
N SER A 47 -6.02 -22.82 0.44
CA SER A 47 -7.04 -22.11 1.20
C SER A 47 -6.81 -20.62 1.02
N GLU A 48 -7.34 -20.06 -0.07
CA GLU A 48 -7.73 -18.65 -0.08
C GLU A 48 -8.79 -18.48 1.02
N SER A 49 -8.35 -18.05 2.20
CA SER A 49 -9.24 -17.58 3.25
C SER A 49 -9.81 -16.23 2.82
N ASN A 50 -10.83 -16.25 1.96
CA ASN A 50 -11.70 -15.10 1.76
C ASN A 50 -12.54 -14.93 3.04
N SER A 51 -11.99 -14.23 4.02
CA SER A 51 -12.77 -13.74 5.16
C SER A 51 -13.88 -12.83 4.60
N VAL A 52 -15.13 -13.22 4.80
CA VAL A 52 -16.27 -12.37 4.44
C VAL A 52 -16.19 -11.11 5.29
N GLN A 53 -15.84 -9.99 4.67
CA GLN A 53 -15.83 -8.68 5.34
C GLN A 53 -17.28 -8.31 5.69
N GLU A 54 -17.54 -8.06 6.97
CA GLU A 54 -18.87 -7.65 7.44
C GLU A 54 -19.00 -6.13 7.20
N THR A 55 -19.93 -5.75 6.31
CA THR A 55 -20.22 -4.35 5.97
C THR A 55 -21.69 -4.04 6.21
N ILE A 56 -21.97 -2.89 6.83
CA ILE A 56 -23.31 -2.29 6.88
C ILE A 56 -23.27 -0.88 6.29
N SER A 57 -24.35 -0.47 5.64
CA SER A 57 -24.48 0.86 5.07
C SER A 57 -25.76 1.51 5.57
N PHE A 58 -25.69 2.77 5.97
CA PHE A 58 -26.89 3.52 6.32
C PHE A 58 -26.71 5.02 6.09
N ASP A 59 -27.84 5.69 5.99
CA ASP A 59 -27.93 7.09 5.64
C ASP A 59 -27.89 7.96 6.89
N ILE A 60 -26.92 8.86 6.96
CA ILE A 60 -26.81 9.84 8.03
C ILE A 60 -27.23 11.24 7.54
N PRO A 61 -27.95 12.02 8.35
CA PRO A 61 -28.29 13.40 8.04
C PRO A 61 -27.05 14.31 8.01
N ALA A 62 -26.65 14.76 6.82
CA ALA A 62 -25.51 15.65 6.63
C ALA A 62 -25.67 16.55 5.40
N THR A 63 -25.07 17.74 5.43
CA THR A 63 -25.15 18.73 4.34
C THR A 63 -24.00 18.64 3.34
N ASP A 64 -22.85 18.11 3.78
CA ASP A 64 -21.58 18.03 3.07
C ASP A 64 -20.61 17.05 3.77
N HIS A 65 -19.48 16.73 3.11
CA HIS A 65 -18.47 15.80 3.60
C HIS A 65 -17.73 16.29 4.87
N ASP A 66 -17.53 17.60 5.03
CA ASP A 66 -16.85 18.15 6.20
C ASP A 66 -17.69 17.92 7.47
N THR A 67 -19.01 18.04 7.35
CA THR A 67 -19.98 17.74 8.41
C THR A 67 -19.90 16.26 8.79
N ILE A 68 -19.84 15.34 7.81
CA ILE A 68 -19.70 13.90 8.10
C ILE A 68 -18.38 13.58 8.76
N ALA A 69 -17.26 14.07 8.19
CA ALA A 69 -15.94 13.80 8.75
C ALA A 69 -15.83 14.29 10.19
N THR A 70 -16.45 15.43 10.51
CA THR A 70 -16.52 15.94 11.89
C THR A 70 -17.36 15.03 12.78
N LEU A 71 -18.56 14.63 12.32
CA LEU A 71 -19.45 13.75 13.06
C LEU A 71 -18.82 12.39 13.35
N ILE A 72 -18.18 11.76 12.36
CA ILE A 72 -17.49 10.48 12.53
C ILE A 72 -16.31 10.63 13.50
N ARG A 73 -15.51 11.71 13.40
CA ARG A 73 -14.42 11.98 14.36
C ARG A 73 -14.92 12.15 15.80
N GLU A 74 -16.01 12.89 15.99
CA GLU A 74 -16.61 13.07 17.31
C GLU A 74 -17.11 11.73 17.84
N PHE A 75 -17.90 10.99 17.06
CA PHE A 75 -18.42 9.68 17.41
C PHE A 75 -17.30 8.70 17.79
N THR A 76 -16.29 8.55 16.93
CA THR A 76 -15.14 7.64 17.18
C THR A 76 -14.38 8.03 18.44
N THR A 77 -14.26 9.32 18.75
CA THR A 77 -13.58 9.80 19.96
C THR A 77 -14.40 9.58 21.24
N THR A 78 -15.74 9.65 21.17
CA THR A 78 -16.60 9.61 22.35
C THR A 78 -17.21 8.25 22.64
N GLU A 79 -17.55 7.48 21.60
CA GLU A 79 -18.36 6.26 21.70
C GLU A 79 -17.59 4.97 21.42
N LEU A 80 -16.44 5.05 20.73
CA LEU A 80 -15.59 3.88 20.45
C LEU A 80 -14.40 3.84 21.41
N SER A 81 -14.08 2.64 21.89
CA SER A 81 -12.83 2.42 22.61
C SER A 81 -11.63 2.37 21.66
N PRO A 82 -10.39 2.59 22.16
CA PRO A 82 -9.18 2.51 21.35
C PRO A 82 -8.97 1.17 20.63
N ASP A 83 -9.51 0.09 21.19
CA ASP A 83 -9.44 -1.26 20.61
C ASP A 83 -10.54 -1.53 19.58
N GLU A 84 -11.60 -0.71 19.57
CA GLU A 84 -12.71 -0.80 18.59
C GLU A 84 -12.48 0.07 17.36
N ASN A 85 -11.86 1.24 17.51
CA ASN A 85 -11.68 2.20 16.43
C ASN A 85 -10.53 1.80 15.48
N ALA A 86 -10.83 1.62 14.20
CA ALA A 86 -9.84 1.34 13.15
C ALA A 86 -9.72 2.44 12.08
N ASP A 87 -10.10 3.68 12.44
CA ASP A 87 -10.06 4.88 11.60
C ASP A 87 -11.14 4.91 10.50
N PHE A 88 -11.14 5.94 9.65
CA PHE A 88 -12.10 6.12 8.58
C PHE A 88 -11.49 6.83 7.36
N TYR A 89 -12.03 6.57 6.17
CA TYR A 89 -11.58 7.20 4.94
C TYR A 89 -12.75 7.60 4.03
N LEU A 90 -12.46 8.41 3.01
CA LEU A 90 -13.40 8.74 1.95
C LEU A 90 -13.10 7.87 0.74
N GLU A 91 -13.97 6.90 0.45
CA GLU A 91 -13.88 6.05 -0.73
C GLU A 91 -14.11 6.92 -1.96
N HIS A 92 -13.14 6.98 -2.88
CA HIS A 92 -13.30 7.73 -4.12
C HIS A 92 -14.02 6.87 -5.15
N GLU A 93 -15.27 7.20 -5.46
CA GLU A 93 -15.93 6.69 -6.67
C GLU A 93 -15.32 7.31 -7.94
N GLU A 94 -15.67 6.75 -9.10
CA GLU A 94 -15.24 7.22 -10.43
C GLU A 94 -15.23 8.75 -10.58
N PRO A 95 -14.35 9.32 -11.44
CA PRO A 95 -14.25 10.77 -11.63
C PRO A 95 -15.60 11.46 -11.83
N GLY A 96 -15.97 12.34 -10.91
CA GLY A 96 -17.20 13.13 -10.97
C GLY A 96 -18.36 12.63 -10.09
N ARG A 97 -18.13 11.62 -9.24
CA ARG A 97 -19.04 11.23 -8.16
C ARG A 97 -18.49 11.62 -6.79
N GLU A 98 -19.39 11.99 -5.89
CA GLU A 98 -19.05 12.19 -4.48
C GLU A 98 -18.88 10.81 -3.84
N GLY A 99 -17.73 10.61 -3.19
CA GLY A 99 -17.39 9.38 -2.48
C GLY A 99 -18.20 9.16 -1.20
N ASN A 100 -18.26 7.92 -0.72
CA ASN A 100 -18.87 7.59 0.55
C ASN A 100 -17.81 7.49 1.65
N PHE A 101 -18.16 7.88 2.88
CA PHE A 101 -17.27 7.63 4.02
C PHE A 101 -17.37 6.17 4.44
N VAL A 102 -16.21 5.58 4.73
CA VAL A 102 -16.07 4.23 5.26
C VAL A 102 -15.45 4.34 6.64
N LEU A 103 -16.19 3.94 7.67
CA LEU A 103 -15.72 3.81 9.05
C LEU A 103 -15.27 2.37 9.30
N LEU A 104 -14.06 2.19 9.79
CA LEU A 104 -13.49 0.87 10.08
C LEU A 104 -13.57 0.60 11.59
N VAL A 105 -14.03 -0.60 11.95
CA VAL A 105 -14.14 -1.04 13.34
C VAL A 105 -13.72 -2.49 13.53
N THR A 106 -13.23 -2.85 14.71
CA THR A 106 -12.92 -4.25 15.05
C THR A 106 -14.10 -4.99 15.69
N SER A 107 -15.09 -4.24 16.17
CA SER A 107 -16.30 -4.77 16.82
C SER A 107 -17.40 -5.13 15.84
N ASP A 108 -18.50 -5.65 16.38
CA ASP A 108 -19.74 -5.92 15.64
C ASP A 108 -20.28 -4.64 14.96
N VAL A 109 -20.48 -4.70 13.64
CA VAL A 109 -20.86 -3.54 12.84
C VAL A 109 -22.31 -3.09 13.08
N GLU A 110 -23.22 -4.01 13.43
CA GLU A 110 -24.60 -3.67 13.75
C GLU A 110 -24.67 -2.88 15.07
N ALA A 111 -23.93 -3.32 16.10
CA ALA A 111 -23.85 -2.63 17.38
C ALA A 111 -23.19 -1.24 17.26
N VAL A 112 -22.21 -1.07 16.37
CA VAL A 112 -21.62 0.25 16.08
C VAL A 112 -22.63 1.13 15.33
N ALA A 113 -23.32 0.59 14.33
CA ALA A 113 -24.34 1.32 13.57
C ALA A 113 -25.47 1.83 14.49
N ASP A 114 -25.96 0.99 15.42
CA ASP A 114 -26.96 1.39 16.41
C ASP A 114 -26.46 2.52 17.33
N ARG A 115 -25.20 2.44 17.80
CA ARG A 115 -24.56 3.50 18.59
C ARG A 115 -24.44 4.80 17.79
N LEU A 116 -23.99 4.73 16.54
CA LEU A 116 -23.83 5.89 15.67
C LEU A 116 -25.20 6.53 15.35
N GLN A 117 -26.21 5.72 15.05
CA GLN A 117 -27.58 6.19 14.86
C GLN A 117 -28.08 6.93 16.12
N ALA A 118 -27.92 6.34 17.31
CA ALA A 118 -28.30 6.98 18.57
C ALA A 118 -27.51 8.27 18.85
N PHE A 119 -26.22 8.30 18.48
CA PHE A 119 -25.36 9.49 18.60
C PHE A 119 -25.88 10.64 17.72
N ILE A 120 -26.30 10.33 16.49
CA ILE A 120 -26.82 11.32 15.52
C ILE A 120 -28.22 11.83 15.90
N GLU A 121 -29.04 10.99 16.53
CA GLU A 121 -30.41 11.35 16.96
C GLU A 121 -30.46 12.45 18.03
N THR A 122 -29.30 12.96 18.48
CA THR A 122 -29.21 14.03 19.46
C THR A 122 -29.48 15.44 18.93
N ASP A 123 -29.42 15.70 17.61
CA ASP A 123 -29.85 16.98 17.03
C ASP A 123 -29.89 16.95 15.49
N THR A 124 -31.03 16.80 14.81
CA THR A 124 -31.06 17.05 13.35
C THR A 124 -32.39 17.53 12.76
N ASN A 125 -32.35 18.75 12.19
CA ASN A 125 -33.31 19.32 11.23
C ASN A 125 -32.78 19.18 9.77
N ALA A 126 -31.84 18.29 9.50
CA ALA A 126 -31.19 18.21 8.19
C ALA A 126 -32.15 17.67 7.11
N GLN A 127 -32.10 18.27 5.92
CA GLN A 127 -32.95 17.89 4.77
C GLN A 127 -32.25 16.96 3.76
N LYS A 128 -30.97 16.68 3.98
CA LYS A 128 -30.15 15.81 3.14
C LYS A 128 -29.58 14.69 3.98
N THR A 129 -29.46 13.53 3.35
CA THR A 129 -28.74 12.38 3.87
C THR A 129 -27.58 12.05 2.95
N GLN A 130 -26.56 11.43 3.51
CA GLN A 130 -25.44 10.84 2.79
C GLN A 130 -25.18 9.46 3.38
N THR A 131 -24.84 8.52 2.51
CA THR A 131 -24.57 7.14 2.91
C THR A 131 -23.17 7.05 3.50
N ILE A 132 -23.05 6.32 4.60
CA ILE A 132 -21.78 5.88 5.14
C ILE A 132 -21.75 4.35 5.18
N HIS A 133 -20.56 3.78 5.06
CA HIS A 133 -20.28 2.37 5.26
C HIS A 133 -19.58 2.18 6.61
N ILE A 134 -19.91 1.10 7.29
CA ILE A 134 -19.15 0.61 8.44
C ILE A 134 -18.66 -0.78 8.09
N ASP A 135 -17.34 -0.92 8.05
CA ASP A 135 -16.67 -2.18 7.73
C ASP A 135 -15.98 -2.73 8.97
N LYS A 136 -16.12 -4.04 9.14
CA LYS A 136 -15.34 -4.77 10.13
C LYS A 136 -13.96 -5.06 9.59
N VAL A 137 -12.96 -4.78 10.41
CA VAL A 137 -11.55 -5.09 10.14
C VAL A 137 -10.93 -5.78 11.35
N GLU A 138 -9.72 -6.33 11.18
CA GLU A 138 -9.10 -7.14 12.22
C GLU A 138 -8.37 -6.29 13.26
N PHE A 139 -7.69 -5.23 12.83
CA PHE A 139 -6.77 -4.45 13.65
C PHE A 139 -7.33 -3.06 13.95
N SER A 140 -7.19 -2.63 15.20
CA SER A 140 -7.51 -1.25 15.58
C SER A 140 -6.41 -0.29 15.15
N SER A 141 -6.77 1.00 15.01
CA SER A 141 -5.82 2.09 14.75
C SER A 141 -4.72 2.13 15.80
N THR A 142 -5.11 2.03 17.08
CA THR A 142 -4.18 1.96 18.21
C THR A 142 -3.19 0.80 18.09
N PHE A 143 -3.64 -0.39 17.66
CA PHE A 143 -2.75 -1.52 17.45
C PHE A 143 -1.75 -1.23 16.32
N LEU A 144 -2.23 -0.77 15.16
CA LEU A 144 -1.38 -0.50 13.98
C LEU A 144 -0.37 0.62 14.25
N GLU A 145 -0.77 1.70 14.91
CA GLU A 145 0.12 2.81 15.31
C GLU A 145 1.22 2.33 16.27
N ASN A 146 0.86 1.51 17.27
CA ASN A 146 1.84 0.95 18.21
C ASN A 146 2.79 -0.02 17.50
N ALA A 147 2.28 -0.86 16.59
CA ALA A 147 3.10 -1.77 15.81
C ALA A 147 4.08 -1.01 14.91
N GLN A 148 3.61 0.03 14.21
CA GLN A 148 4.44 0.92 13.40
C GLN A 148 5.54 1.58 14.24
N ALA A 149 5.20 2.17 15.39
CA ALA A 149 6.18 2.77 16.29
C ALA A 149 7.23 1.76 16.76
N ARG A 150 6.80 0.54 17.11
CA ARG A 150 7.68 -0.53 17.57
C ARG A 150 8.63 -1.02 16.48
N LEU A 151 8.17 -1.10 15.22
CA LEU A 151 9.00 -1.42 14.06
C LEU A 151 10.10 -0.37 13.86
N TYR A 152 9.79 0.92 14.00
CA TYR A 152 10.79 2.00 13.93
C TYR A 152 11.81 1.94 15.07
N GLU A 153 11.36 1.71 16.30
CA GLU A 153 12.20 1.67 17.50
C GLU A 153 13.18 0.50 17.51
N ASN A 154 12.74 -0.68 17.07
CA ASN A 154 13.51 -1.93 17.15
C ASN A 154 13.90 -2.45 15.78
N ARG A 155 14.03 -1.56 14.78
CA ARG A 155 14.39 -1.93 13.40
C ARG A 155 15.60 -2.87 13.28
N ALA A 156 16.58 -2.74 14.17
CA ALA A 156 17.79 -3.57 14.17
C ALA A 156 17.56 -5.02 14.67
N GLU A 157 16.42 -5.29 15.32
CA GLU A 157 16.02 -6.63 15.77
C GLU A 157 15.25 -7.37 14.67
N PHE A 158 14.43 -6.64 13.92
CA PHE A 158 13.59 -7.20 12.86
C PHE A 158 14.31 -7.32 11.52
N LEU A 159 15.49 -6.73 11.38
CA LEU A 159 16.21 -6.67 10.12
C LEU A 159 17.67 -7.01 10.30
N GLU A 160 18.19 -7.83 9.38
CA GLU A 160 19.56 -8.31 9.47
C GLU A 160 20.61 -7.19 9.30
N ASN A 161 20.25 -6.06 8.67
CA ASN A 161 21.16 -4.94 8.43
C ASN A 161 20.48 -3.56 8.61
N GLU A 162 21.24 -2.54 9.00
CA GLU A 162 20.76 -1.16 9.18
C GLU A 162 20.20 -0.52 7.89
N PHE A 163 20.54 -1.07 6.71
CA PHE A 163 20.10 -0.59 5.38
C PHE A 163 18.86 -1.31 4.82
N SER A 164 18.27 -2.23 5.59
CA SER A 164 17.14 -3.06 5.13
C SER A 164 15.78 -2.41 5.38
N PHE A 165 15.72 -1.28 6.10
CA PHE A 165 14.50 -0.54 6.45
C PHE A 165 14.49 0.84 5.79
N PHE A 166 13.45 1.15 5.03
CA PHE A 166 13.29 2.48 4.44
C PHE A 166 12.18 3.30 5.09
N GLY A 167 11.20 2.63 5.67
CA GLY A 167 10.10 3.27 6.37
C GLY A 167 8.96 2.31 6.60
N SER A 168 7.95 2.82 7.27
CA SER A 168 6.65 2.16 7.37
C SER A 168 5.54 3.18 7.36
N ASP A 169 4.46 2.87 6.66
CA ASP A 169 3.25 3.69 6.56
C ASP A 169 2.03 2.89 7.02
N LEU A 170 1.00 3.57 7.48
CA LEU A 170 -0.29 2.95 7.76
C LEU A 170 -1.14 2.96 6.50
N ASP A 171 -1.56 1.79 6.05
CA ASP A 171 -2.55 1.65 4.98
C ASP A 171 -3.92 1.42 5.63
N VAL A 172 -4.63 2.52 5.85
CA VAL A 172 -5.95 2.51 6.48
C VAL A 172 -6.94 1.68 5.67
N ILE A 173 -6.88 1.74 4.33
CA ILE A 173 -7.83 1.06 3.45
C ILE A 173 -7.67 -0.47 3.58
N ASN A 174 -6.43 -0.94 3.59
CA ASN A 174 -6.13 -2.37 3.73
C ASN A 174 -6.03 -2.83 5.19
N ASN A 175 -6.16 -1.93 6.16
CA ASN A 175 -6.01 -2.21 7.59
C ASN A 175 -4.65 -2.85 7.94
N THR A 176 -3.56 -2.39 7.32
CA THR A 176 -2.21 -2.93 7.54
C THR A 176 -1.17 -1.83 7.79
N VAL A 177 0.00 -2.25 8.25
CA VAL A 177 1.23 -1.48 8.21
C VAL A 177 2.03 -1.93 6.98
N VAL A 178 2.29 -0.99 6.08
CA VAL A 178 3.17 -1.22 4.93
C VAL A 178 4.61 -1.02 5.37
N LEU A 179 5.40 -2.09 5.37
CA LEU A 179 6.82 -2.07 5.65
C LEU A 179 7.61 -1.92 4.35
N GLN A 180 8.35 -0.83 4.21
CA GLN A 180 9.24 -0.61 3.08
C GLN A 180 10.61 -1.18 3.43
N VAL A 181 10.99 -2.26 2.75
CA VAL A 181 12.23 -3.00 3.01
C VAL A 181 13.08 -3.10 1.76
N ARG A 182 14.37 -3.41 1.93
CA ARG A 182 15.25 -3.70 0.78
C ARG A 182 14.84 -5.00 0.09
N THR A 183 14.90 -6.09 0.84
CA THR A 183 14.39 -7.40 0.42
C THR A 183 13.62 -8.01 1.58
N LEU A 184 12.67 -8.87 1.26
CA LEU A 184 11.94 -9.67 2.24
C LEU A 184 12.85 -10.71 2.90
N GLU A 185 13.89 -11.18 2.20
CA GLU A 185 14.88 -12.12 2.73
C GLU A 185 15.62 -11.57 3.95
N GLU A 186 15.73 -10.25 4.08
CA GLU A 186 16.40 -9.57 5.20
C GLU A 186 15.49 -9.30 6.39
N VAL A 187 14.22 -9.66 6.27
CA VAL A 187 13.24 -9.52 7.34
C VAL A 187 13.27 -10.75 8.23
N ASN A 188 13.56 -10.53 9.51
CA ASN A 188 13.47 -11.57 10.53
C ASN A 188 12.00 -11.80 10.91
N MET A 189 11.31 -12.60 10.08
CA MET A 189 9.90 -12.95 10.28
C MET A 189 9.65 -13.66 11.61
N ASP A 190 10.62 -14.44 12.11
CA ASP A 190 10.50 -15.11 13.41
C ASP A 190 10.48 -14.10 14.55
N ALA A 191 11.35 -13.08 14.52
CA ALA A 191 11.36 -12.01 15.52
C ALA A 191 10.09 -11.16 15.46
N LEU A 192 9.59 -10.85 14.25
CA LEU A 192 8.30 -10.15 14.10
C LEU A 192 7.15 -10.95 14.70
N LYS A 193 7.11 -12.27 14.44
CA LYS A 193 6.08 -13.14 14.98
C LYS A 193 6.21 -13.34 16.50
N GLU A 194 7.43 -13.33 17.04
CA GLU A 194 7.66 -13.37 18.49
C GLU A 194 7.19 -12.08 19.17
N GLU A 195 7.49 -10.92 18.59
CA GLU A 195 7.10 -9.61 19.15
C GLU A 195 5.58 -9.39 19.09
N PHE A 196 4.95 -9.66 17.94
CA PHE A 196 3.55 -9.30 17.70
C PHE A 196 2.57 -10.48 17.79
N GLY A 197 3.07 -11.71 17.93
CA GLY A 197 2.28 -12.95 17.93
C GLY A 197 1.81 -13.40 16.53
N GLN A 198 1.70 -12.47 15.59
CA GLN A 198 1.27 -12.67 14.20
C GLN A 198 1.86 -11.60 13.29
N THR A 199 1.72 -11.77 11.97
CA THR A 199 2.25 -10.84 10.97
C THR A 199 1.23 -10.42 9.91
N ASP A 200 -0.03 -10.82 10.07
CA ASP A 200 -1.08 -10.58 9.05
C ASP A 200 -1.44 -9.09 8.91
N PHE A 201 -1.06 -8.28 9.90
CA PHE A 201 -1.16 -6.82 9.86
C PHE A 201 -0.03 -6.16 9.03
N LEU A 202 0.95 -6.92 8.53
CA LEU A 202 2.07 -6.40 7.76
C LEU A 202 1.89 -6.66 6.26
N THR A 203 2.16 -5.64 5.45
CA THR A 203 2.38 -5.79 4.02
C THR A 203 3.80 -5.33 3.70
N PHE A 204 4.54 -6.11 2.91
CA PHE A 204 5.93 -5.76 2.58
C PHE A 204 6.00 -5.18 1.17
N ASN A 205 6.63 -4.02 1.06
CA ASN A 205 7.03 -3.44 -0.21
C ASN A 205 8.55 -3.51 -0.31
N GLU A 206 9.03 -4.46 -1.11
CA GLU A 206 10.45 -4.55 -1.47
C GLU A 206 10.83 -3.38 -2.37
N SER A 207 11.96 -2.77 -2.06
CA SER A 207 12.46 -1.64 -2.82
C SER A 207 13.15 -2.09 -4.10
N ILE A 208 13.14 -1.20 -5.07
CA ILE A 208 13.86 -1.28 -6.36
C ILE A 208 15.38 -1.45 -6.24
N VAL A 209 15.94 -1.31 -5.03
CA VAL A 209 17.34 -1.55 -4.68
C VAL A 209 17.56 -2.94 -4.07
N GLY A 210 16.53 -3.80 -4.03
CA GLY A 210 16.57 -5.13 -3.43
C GLY A 210 17.66 -6.03 -3.99
N ASP A 211 17.90 -5.96 -5.30
CA ASP A 211 18.93 -6.75 -6.00
C ASP A 211 20.37 -6.27 -5.71
N ILE A 212 20.53 -5.11 -5.06
CA ILE A 212 21.85 -4.50 -4.83
C ILE A 212 22.46 -5.08 -3.57
N LYS A 213 23.35 -6.06 -3.74
CA LYS A 213 24.14 -6.61 -2.64
C LYS A 213 25.16 -5.60 -2.14
N ASN A 214 25.38 -5.58 -0.82
CA ASN A 214 26.27 -4.62 -0.15
C ASN A 214 27.74 -4.65 -0.65
N ASP A 215 28.14 -5.72 -1.36
CA ASP A 215 29.48 -5.99 -1.86
C ASP A 215 29.60 -5.96 -3.40
N GLU A 216 28.50 -5.77 -4.13
CA GLU A 216 28.50 -5.65 -5.59
C GLU A 216 28.08 -4.24 -6.01
N ILE A 217 28.92 -3.59 -6.84
CA ILE A 217 28.56 -2.33 -7.50
C ILE A 217 27.46 -2.63 -8.52
N SER A 218 26.21 -2.60 -8.05
CA SER A 218 25.02 -2.72 -8.87
C SER A 218 24.19 -1.47 -8.68
N ILE A 219 23.71 -0.93 -9.80
CA ILE A 219 22.83 0.25 -9.85
C ILE A 219 21.41 -0.30 -10.01
N PRO A 220 20.38 0.34 -9.42
CA PRO A 220 19.00 -0.08 -9.64
C PRO A 220 18.72 -0.23 -11.14
N SER A 221 17.97 -1.26 -11.51
CA SER A 221 17.59 -1.50 -12.91
C SER A 221 16.54 -0.49 -13.40
N GLU A 222 15.82 0.13 -12.46
CA GLU A 222 14.83 1.18 -12.72
C GLU A 222 15.47 2.55 -12.95
N GLU A 223 14.78 3.41 -13.70
CA GLU A 223 15.23 4.79 -13.91
C GLU A 223 15.21 5.59 -12.58
N PRO A 224 16.18 6.47 -12.34
CA PRO A 224 16.21 7.29 -11.14
C PRO A 224 15.08 8.30 -11.13
N SER A 225 14.53 8.54 -9.94
CA SER A 225 13.53 9.59 -9.67
C SER A 225 14.03 10.97 -10.11
N PHE A 226 15.32 11.25 -9.90
CA PHE A 226 15.96 12.51 -10.25
C PHE A 226 17.36 12.30 -10.83
N LYS A 227 17.76 13.17 -11.77
CA LYS A 227 19.11 13.26 -12.31
C LYS A 227 19.55 14.72 -12.25
N GLY A 228 20.73 15.00 -11.71
CA GLY A 228 21.17 16.40 -11.59
C GLY A 228 22.53 16.59 -10.97
N ILE A 229 22.83 17.83 -10.60
CA ILE A 229 24.07 18.25 -9.96
C ILE A 229 23.75 18.64 -8.52
N ILE A 230 24.62 18.26 -7.58
CA ILE A 230 24.53 18.71 -6.19
C ILE A 230 24.87 20.20 -6.13
N GLU A 231 23.88 21.03 -5.78
CA GLU A 231 24.02 22.49 -5.71
C GLU A 231 24.19 23.00 -4.27
N GLU A 232 23.69 22.24 -3.28
CA GLU A 232 23.82 22.55 -1.86
C GLU A 232 23.95 21.26 -1.02
N ILE A 233 24.72 21.33 0.07
CA ILE A 233 24.83 20.27 1.09
C ILE A 233 24.60 20.92 2.45
N ASP A 234 23.57 20.47 3.18
CA ASP A 234 23.25 20.89 4.55
C ASP A 234 23.15 19.65 5.46
N GLY A 235 24.26 19.32 6.12
CA GLY A 235 24.35 18.11 6.94
C GLY A 235 24.14 16.84 6.09
N THR A 236 23.11 16.07 6.41
CA THR A 236 22.72 14.87 5.66
C THR A 236 21.73 15.16 4.53
N PHE A 237 21.51 16.41 4.16
CA PHE A 237 20.63 16.77 3.06
C PHE A 237 21.43 17.32 1.89
N VAL A 238 21.05 16.93 0.67
CA VAL A 238 21.62 17.46 -0.57
C VAL A 238 20.52 18.03 -1.48
N LEU A 239 20.76 19.22 -2.03
CA LEU A 239 19.90 19.86 -3.02
C LEU A 239 20.39 19.53 -4.43
N ILE A 240 19.49 19.06 -5.28
CA ILE A 240 19.79 18.67 -6.66
C ILE A 240 18.99 19.56 -7.62
N ASN A 241 19.71 20.33 -8.45
CA ASN A 241 19.17 21.24 -9.49
C ASN A 241 18.06 22.22 -9.01
N ASP A 242 18.08 22.70 -7.76
CA ASP A 242 16.97 23.46 -7.14
C ASP A 242 15.60 22.75 -7.20
N GLU A 243 15.58 21.44 -7.47
CA GLU A 243 14.35 20.67 -7.66
C GLU A 243 13.97 19.86 -6.42
N ILE A 244 14.95 19.25 -5.77
CA ILE A 244 14.72 18.37 -4.62
C ILE A 244 15.82 18.47 -3.57
N TYR A 245 15.43 18.59 -2.31
CA TYR A 245 16.24 18.31 -1.13
C TYR A 245 16.04 16.85 -0.72
N VAL A 246 17.06 16.01 -0.86
CA VAL A 246 17.02 14.61 -0.41
C VAL A 246 17.86 14.39 0.83
N SER A 247 17.32 13.64 1.79
CA SER A 247 18.09 13.09 2.91
C SER A 247 18.95 11.93 2.42
N THR A 248 20.22 11.92 2.81
CA THR A 248 21.21 10.86 2.54
C THR A 248 21.40 9.92 3.72
N SER A 249 20.69 10.12 4.84
CA SER A 249 20.94 9.41 6.10
C SER A 249 20.85 7.88 5.98
N ASN A 250 19.98 7.40 5.11
CA ASN A 250 19.73 5.98 4.90
C ASN A 250 20.02 5.55 3.45
N ALA A 251 20.67 6.41 2.67
CA ALA A 251 20.91 6.15 1.26
C ALA A 251 22.15 5.27 1.08
N THR A 252 22.05 4.27 0.20
CA THR A 252 23.25 3.64 -0.36
C THR A 252 23.83 4.56 -1.41
N ILE A 253 25.09 4.98 -1.21
CA ILE A 253 25.75 5.93 -2.12
C ILE A 253 26.90 5.22 -2.79
N ILE A 254 26.92 5.23 -4.12
CA ILE A 254 27.98 4.63 -4.91
C ILE A 254 28.62 5.65 -5.84
N ASP A 255 29.87 5.40 -6.19
CA ASP A 255 30.55 6.00 -7.32
C ASP A 255 31.17 4.90 -8.20
N PRO A 256 31.88 5.23 -9.29
CA PRO A 256 32.49 4.21 -10.15
C PRO A 256 33.56 3.35 -9.46
N SER A 257 34.03 3.73 -8.27
CA SER A 257 35.03 3.01 -7.48
C SER A 257 34.44 2.13 -6.39
N GLY A 258 33.17 2.35 -6.00
CA GLY A 258 32.48 1.52 -5.02
C GLY A 258 31.45 2.28 -4.19
N VAL A 259 31.01 1.66 -3.10
CA VAL A 259 30.19 2.31 -2.07
C VAL A 259 31.04 3.38 -1.36
N ILE A 260 30.47 4.57 -1.18
CA ILE A 260 31.11 5.71 -0.53
C ILE A 260 30.24 6.23 0.62
N ALA A 261 30.83 6.99 1.55
CA ALA A 261 30.07 7.60 2.64
C ALA A 261 29.33 8.87 2.16
N PRO A 262 28.25 9.30 2.85
CA PRO A 262 27.57 10.55 2.53
C PRO A 262 28.48 11.78 2.49
N ASP A 263 29.45 11.85 3.40
CA ASP A 263 30.42 12.96 3.48
C ASP A 263 31.39 13.01 2.28
N ASP A 264 31.43 11.97 1.45
CA ASP A 264 32.25 11.92 0.23
C ASP A 264 31.56 12.56 -0.99
N LEU A 265 30.26 12.90 -0.89
CA LEU A 265 29.53 13.69 -1.88
C LEU A 265 29.97 15.16 -1.83
N LYS A 266 30.07 15.81 -3.00
CA LYS A 266 30.57 17.18 -3.11
C LYS A 266 29.66 18.06 -3.94
N LEU A 267 29.71 19.35 -3.64
CA LEU A 267 29.11 20.38 -4.50
C LEU A 267 29.67 20.25 -5.92
N GLY A 268 28.78 20.21 -6.90
CA GLY A 268 29.12 19.99 -8.31
C GLY A 268 29.17 18.53 -8.75
N ASP A 269 29.03 17.55 -7.84
CA ASP A 269 28.93 16.14 -8.24
C ASP A 269 27.64 15.93 -9.06
N GLN A 270 27.77 15.24 -10.19
CA GLN A 270 26.61 14.78 -10.96
C GLN A 270 26.09 13.49 -10.33
N VAL A 271 24.77 13.41 -10.10
CA VAL A 271 24.14 12.30 -9.40
C VAL A 271 22.85 11.83 -10.08
N ASN A 272 22.63 10.52 -10.01
CA ASN A 272 21.33 9.89 -10.21
C ASN A 272 20.77 9.49 -8.84
N VAL A 273 19.52 9.82 -8.56
CA VAL A 273 18.91 9.60 -7.24
C VAL A 273 17.59 8.87 -7.36
N TRP A 274 17.47 7.79 -6.59
CA TRP A 274 16.25 7.04 -6.38
C TRP A 274 15.73 7.37 -4.99
N THR A 275 14.46 7.74 -4.91
CA THR A 275 13.78 8.17 -3.70
C THR A 275 12.66 7.23 -3.34
N THR A 276 12.29 7.20 -2.05
CA THR A 276 11.02 6.62 -1.61
C THR A 276 10.02 7.71 -1.24
N GLY A 277 8.73 7.33 -1.21
CA GLY A 277 7.62 8.17 -0.82
C GLY A 277 7.07 9.06 -1.92
N ALA A 278 5.90 9.63 -1.69
CA ALA A 278 5.32 10.65 -2.56
C ALA A 278 6.10 11.98 -2.42
N HIS A 279 6.31 12.67 -3.53
CA HIS A 279 6.90 14.00 -3.54
C HIS A 279 5.83 15.08 -3.57
N ASP A 280 5.94 16.08 -2.70
CA ASP A 280 5.07 17.25 -2.73
C ASP A 280 5.24 18.01 -4.06
N ALA A 281 4.16 18.61 -4.56
CA ALA A 281 4.16 19.42 -5.79
C ALA A 281 4.89 20.78 -5.64
N VAL A 282 5.53 21.05 -4.50
CA VAL A 282 6.24 22.30 -4.19
C VAL A 282 7.72 22.13 -4.46
N LYS A 283 8.37 23.10 -5.12
CA LYS A 283 9.82 23.09 -5.40
C LYS A 283 10.61 24.07 -4.50
N PRO A 284 11.81 23.71 -4.01
CA PRO A 284 12.36 22.36 -4.07
C PRO A 284 11.53 21.40 -3.21
N THR A 285 11.20 20.22 -3.76
CA THR A 285 10.47 19.19 -3.02
C THR A 285 11.39 18.53 -2.02
N ARG A 286 10.85 17.78 -1.06
CA ARG A 286 11.65 17.07 -0.05
C ARG A 286 11.43 15.57 -0.18
N GLY A 287 12.47 14.80 0.08
CA GLY A 287 12.38 13.34 0.07
C GLY A 287 13.54 12.66 0.79
N SER A 288 13.48 11.33 0.84
CA SER A 288 14.57 10.49 1.33
C SER A 288 15.14 9.69 0.18
N ALA A 289 16.46 9.76 -0.01
CA ALA A 289 17.12 8.94 -1.00
C ALA A 289 17.25 7.51 -0.49
N LEU A 290 16.87 6.54 -1.33
CA LEU A 290 17.19 5.13 -1.17
C LEU A 290 18.57 4.82 -1.73
N PHE A 291 18.88 5.44 -2.88
CA PHE A 291 20.11 5.21 -3.62
C PHE A 291 20.58 6.48 -4.29
N ILE A 292 21.88 6.73 -4.23
CA ILE A 292 22.54 7.83 -4.94
C ILE A 292 23.71 7.24 -5.71
N GLN A 293 23.70 7.40 -7.03
CA GLN A 293 24.85 7.10 -7.86
C GLN A 293 25.54 8.40 -8.25
N ARG A 294 26.76 8.62 -7.79
CA ARG A 294 27.64 9.65 -8.34
C ARG A 294 28.15 9.21 -9.72
N VAL A 295 27.91 10.06 -10.70
CA VAL A 295 28.35 9.89 -12.08
C VAL A 295 29.60 10.74 -12.26
N ASN A 296 30.72 10.13 -12.62
CA ASN A 296 31.91 10.90 -13.01
C ASN A 296 31.68 11.46 -14.42
N GLU A 297 32.01 12.74 -14.63
CA GLU A 297 32.35 13.27 -15.95
C GLU A 297 33.73 12.79 -16.42
#